data_AF-A0A9D9LCE8-F1
#
_entry.id   AF-A0A9D9LCE8-F1
#
_cell.length_a   1.000
_cell.length_b   1.000
_cell.length_c   1.000
_cell.angle_alpha   90.00
_cell.angle_beta   90.00
_cell.angle_gamma   90.00
#
_symmetry.space_group_name_H-M   'P 1'
#
loop_
_entity.id
_entity.type
_entity.pdbx_description
1 polymer ?
#
loop_
_entity_poly.entity_id
_entity_poly.type
_entity_poly.pdbx_seq_one_letter_code
_entity_poly.pdbx_strand_id
1 'polypeptide(L)' 'MAATITSLRLDTRLADEAARVLGVKTRTEAVHAALREIVALKKFKALMGRHGGKMRFEGHGE' A
#
# COMPACT_ATOMS: atom_id res chain seq x y z
N MET A 1 -8.03 9.82 14.09
CA MET A 1 -6.82 10.46 14.65
C MET A 1 -6.45 11.60 13.72
N ALA A 2 -6.31 12.82 14.24
CA ALA A 2 -5.83 13.94 13.42
C ALA A 2 -4.41 13.59 12.94
N ALA A 3 -4.23 13.44 11.64
CA ALA A 3 -2.91 13.20 11.08
C ALA A 3 -2.07 14.46 11.29
N THR A 4 -0.90 14.32 11.91
CA THR A 4 0.08 15.41 11.96
C THR A 4 0.48 15.75 10.53
N ILE A 5 0.15 16.95 10.08
CA ILE A 5 0.50 17.41 8.74
C ILE A 5 1.94 17.89 8.76
N THR A 6 2.76 17.34 7.88
CA THR A 6 4.18 17.70 7.72
C THR A 6 4.40 18.30 6.34
N SER A 7 5.17 19.37 6.25
CA SER A 7 5.62 19.92 4.97
C SER A 7 6.79 19.08 4.43
N LEU A 8 6.62 18.53 3.24
CA LEU A 8 7.65 17.75 2.55
C LEU A 8 7.73 18.17 1.09
N ARG A 9 8.94 18.11 0.50
CA ARG A 9 9.11 18.33 -0.94
C ARG A 9 8.75 17.05 -1.67
N LEU A 10 7.79 17.16 -2.58
CA LEU A 10 7.28 16.06 -3.39
C LEU A 10 7.18 16.52 -4.84
N ASP A 11 7.42 15.62 -5.79
CA ASP A 11 7.06 15.89 -7.17
C ASP A 11 5.54 15.99 -7.29
N THR A 12 5.06 17.17 -7.68
CA THR A 12 3.64 17.46 -7.80
C THR A 12 2.98 16.71 -8.95
N ARG A 13 3.72 16.40 -10.02
CA ARG A 13 3.19 15.64 -11.17
C ARG A 13 2.92 14.21 -10.78
N LEU A 14 3.85 13.59 -10.05
CA LEU A 14 3.68 12.24 -9.52
C LEU A 14 2.49 12.17 -8.55
N ALA A 15 2.32 13.18 -7.70
CA ALA A 15 1.19 13.24 -6.78
C ALA A 15 -0.16 13.38 -7.50
N ASP A 16 -0.21 14.17 -8.58
CA ASP A 16 -1.40 14.34 -9.41
C ASP A 16 -1.73 13.08 -10.20
N GLU A 17 -0.72 12.39 -10.72
CA GLU A 17 -0.88 11.09 -11.37
C GLU A 17 -1.41 10.04 -10.38
N ALA A 18 -0.80 9.94 -9.20
CA ALA A 18 -1.27 9.04 -8.14
C ALA A 18 -2.72 9.35 -7.75
N ALA A 19 -3.10 10.61 -7.65
CA ALA A 19 -4.48 10.98 -7.34
C ALA A 19 -5.47 10.51 -8.43
N ARG A 20 -5.08 10.63 -9.71
CA ARG A 20 -5.89 10.15 -10.84
C ARG A 20 -6.01 8.63 -10.87
N VAL A 21 -4.90 7.91 -10.73
CA VAL A 21 -4.87 6.44 -10.77
C VAL A 21 -5.64 5.84 -9.60
N LEU A 22 -5.50 6.43 -8.40
CA LEU A 22 -6.18 5.98 -7.19
C LEU A 22 -7.63 6.51 -7.08
N GLY A 23 -8.07 7.39 -7.99
CA GLY A 23 -9.42 7.95 -8.01
C GLY A 23 -9.76 8.86 -6.82
N VAL A 24 -8.75 9.45 -6.18
CA VAL A 24 -8.92 10.28 -4.97
C VAL A 24 -8.91 11.77 -5.31
N LYS A 25 -9.55 12.57 -4.45
CA LYS A 25 -9.75 14.01 -4.72
C LYS A 25 -8.55 14.88 -4.38
N THR A 26 -7.67 14.42 -3.49
CA THR A 26 -6.56 15.22 -2.97
C THR A 26 -5.24 14.50 -3.09
N ARG A 27 -4.16 15.26 -3.33
CA ARG A 27 -2.78 14.77 -3.33
C ARG A 27 -2.40 14.11 -2.00
N THR A 28 -2.86 14.69 -0.89
CA THR A 28 -2.61 14.16 0.45
C THR A 28 -3.22 12.78 0.63
N GLU A 29 -4.44 12.57 0.14
CA GLU A 29 -5.11 11.28 0.19
C GLU A 29 -4.40 10.24 -0.68
N ALA A 30 -3.95 10.65 -1.89
CA ALA A 30 -3.18 9.80 -2.79
C ALA A 30 -1.89 9.30 -2.12
N VAL A 31 -1.16 10.19 -1.45
CA VAL A 31 0.07 9.84 -0.72
C VAL A 31 -0.22 8.88 0.43
N HIS A 32 -1.25 9.13 1.24
CA HIS A 32 -1.60 8.23 2.34
C HIS A 32 -2.03 6.84 1.86
N ALA A 33 -2.83 6.76 0.79
CA ALA A 33 -3.27 5.50 0.20
C ALA A 33 -2.07 4.71 -0.34
N ALA A 34 -1.23 5.36 -1.17
CA ALA A 34 -0.04 4.73 -1.74
C ALA A 34 0.92 4.19 -0.66
N LEU A 35 1.14 4.95 0.43
CA LEU A 35 1.99 4.51 1.53
C LEU A 35 1.41 3.29 2.27
N ARG A 36 0.10 3.22 2.46
CA ARG A 36 -0.53 2.04 3.10
C ARG A 36 -0.39 0.80 2.21
N GLU A 37 -0.65 0.95 0.93
CA GLU A 37 -0.59 -0.15 -0.03
C GLU A 37 0.83 -0.71 -0.16
N ILE A 38 1.85 0.14 -0.30
CA ILE A 38 3.23 -0.35 -0.44
C ILE A 38 3.72 -1.06 0.81
N VAL A 39 3.36 -0.56 2.00
CA VAL A 39 3.70 -1.21 3.27
C VAL A 39 2.99 -2.56 3.39
N ALA A 40 1.69 -2.62 3.06
CA ALA A 40 0.93 -3.86 3.06
C ALA A 40 1.53 -4.88 2.08
N LEU A 41 1.87 -4.46 0.86
CA LEU A 41 2.49 -5.30 -0.16
C LEU A 41 3.85 -5.84 0.29
N LYS A 42 4.68 -5.00 0.93
CA LYS A 42 5.99 -5.45 1.47
C LYS A 42 5.80 -6.47 2.59
N LYS A 43 4.84 -6.25 3.51
CA LYS A 43 4.49 -7.23 4.56
C LYS A 43 3.98 -8.54 3.96
N PHE A 44 3.12 -8.46 2.96
CA PHE A 44 2.61 -9.63 2.25
C PHE A 44 3.73 -10.42 1.58
N LYS A 45 4.64 -9.76 0.87
CA LYS A 45 5.83 -10.40 0.27
C LYS A 45 6.70 -11.08 1.33
N ALA A 46 6.89 -10.45 2.49
CA ALA A 46 7.64 -11.06 3.59
C ALA A 46 6.94 -12.31 4.16
N LEU A 47 5.61 -12.25 4.33
CA LEU A 47 4.79 -13.39 4.77
C LEU A 47 4.89 -14.55 3.77
N MET A 48 4.71 -14.27 2.47
CA MET A 48 4.84 -15.25 1.40
C MET A 48 6.25 -15.80 1.30
N GLY A 49 7.30 -15.01 1.53
CA GLY A 49 8.68 -15.54 1.58
C GLY A 49 8.92 -16.50 2.76
N ARG A 50 8.25 -16.28 3.89
CA ARG A 50 8.38 -17.15 5.08
C ARG A 50 7.60 -18.45 4.96
N HIS A 51 6.41 -18.38 4.35
CA HIS A 51 5.43 -19.47 4.39
C HIS A 51 5.00 -20.01 3.02
N GLY A 52 5.40 -19.36 1.93
CA GLY A 52 5.10 -19.79 0.57
C GLY A 52 5.64 -21.21 0.33
N GLY A 53 4.74 -22.12 -0.03
CA GLY A 53 5.04 -23.54 -0.24
C GLY A 53 5.17 -24.38 1.04
N LYS A 54 5.18 -23.77 2.23
CA LYS A 54 5.22 -24.48 3.52
C LYS A 54 3.84 -24.62 4.19
N MET A 55 2.89 -23.78 3.80
CA MET A 55 1.50 -23.92 4.26
C MET A 55 0.85 -25.10 3.55
N ARG A 56 0.43 -26.10 4.32
CA ARG A 56 -0.49 -27.13 3.84
C ARG A 56 -1.89 -26.54 3.95
N PHE A 57 -2.62 -26.45 2.84
CA PHE A 57 -4.03 -26.14 2.89
C PHE A 57 -4.74 -27.39 3.44
N GLU A 58 -5.25 -27.31 4.66
CA GLU A 58 -5.85 -28.47 5.34
C GLU A 58 -7.08 -29.04 4.61
N GLY A 59 -7.69 -28.28 3.69
CA GLY A 59 -8.78 -28.74 2.81
C GLY A 59 -8.34 -29.32 1.46
N HIS A 60 -7.06 -29.60 1.23
CA HIS A 60 -6.60 -30.22 -0.02
C HIS A 60 -6.80 -31.74 0.04
N GLY A 61 -8.04 -32.22 -0.05
CA GLY A 61 -8.32 -33.65 -0.02
C GLY A 61 -9.76 -34.05 0.30
N GLU A 62 -10.73 -33.14 0.20
CA GLU A 62 -12.16 -33.47 0.18
C GLU A 62 -12.68 -33.47 -1.26
#